data_AF-A0A960PE54-F1
#
_entry.id   AF-A0A960PE54-F1
#
_cell.length_a   1.000
_cell.length_b   1.000
_cell.length_c   1.000
_cell.angle_alpha   90.00
_cell.angle_beta   90.00
_cell.angle_gamma   90.00
#
_symmetry.space_group_name_H-M   'P 1'
#
loop_
_entity.id
_entity.type
_entity.pdbx_description
1 polymer ?
#
loop_
_entity_poly.entity_id
_entity_poly.type
_entity_poly.pdbx_seq_one_letter_code
_entity_poly.pdbx_strand_id
1 'polypeptide(L)'
;MGKTATVENPSKVRILGALLVVIGAGLAAGMAKLMLWIGDISRNSDVNSAGPRWNATPQEQQITFLILGAVMVFGLSSVITGLWQIISGKRNRKLIWLMLGLWIFLLLLAWGVRFYF
;
A
#
# COMPACT_ATOMS: atom_id res chain seq x y z
N MET A 1 20.36 28.66 26.65
CA MET A 1 19.05 28.00 26.44
C MET A 1 19.28 26.67 25.73
N GLY A 2 19.45 25.59 26.51
CA GLY A 2 19.67 24.25 25.98
C GLY A 2 18.38 23.72 25.36
N LYS A 3 18.38 23.50 24.04
CA LYS A 3 17.36 22.69 23.39
C LYS A 3 17.57 21.27 23.90
N THR A 4 16.71 20.83 24.82
CA THR A 4 16.63 19.43 25.23
C THR A 4 16.30 18.62 23.99
N ALA A 5 17.32 17.99 23.40
CA ALA A 5 17.13 16.97 22.39
C ALA A 5 16.29 15.89 23.07
N THR A 6 15.00 15.83 22.75
CA THR A 6 14.14 14.73 23.15
C THR A 6 14.79 13.47 22.60
N VAL A 7 15.47 12.73 23.46
CA VAL A 7 16.05 11.43 23.11
C VAL A 7 14.85 10.56 22.77
N GLU A 8 14.52 10.45 21.48
CA GLU A 8 13.45 9.55 21.02
C GLU A 8 13.81 8.16 21.57
N ASN A 9 12.95 7.62 22.45
CA ASN A 9 13.19 6.33 23.07
C ASN A 9 13.31 5.27 21.96
N PRO A 10 14.47 4.61 21.79
CA PRO A 10 14.73 3.69 20.69
C PRO A 10 13.69 2.56 20.63
N SER A 11 13.18 2.15 21.78
CA SER A 11 12.15 1.13 21.91
C SER A 11 10.82 1.57 21.29
N LYS A 12 10.45 2.86 21.38
CA LYS A 12 9.23 3.39 20.73
C LYS A 12 9.35 3.36 19.22
N VAL A 13 10.52 3.73 18.68
CA VAL A 13 10.77 3.70 17.23
C VAL A 13 10.70 2.27 16.68
N ARG A 14 11.21 1.29 17.43
CA ARG A 14 11.14 -0.13 17.04
C ARG A 14 9.70 -0.68 17.05
N ILE A 15 8.89 -0.31 18.04
CA ILE A 15 7.48 -0.71 18.11
C ILE A 15 6.68 -0.11 16.95
N LEU A 16 6.89 1.18 16.64
CA LEU A 16 6.28 1.83 15.49
C LEU A 16 6.72 1.16 14.18
N GLY A 17 8.01 0.80 14.07
CA GLY A 17 8.53 0.04 12.93
C GLY A 17 7.85 -1.33 12.79
N ALA A 18 7.70 -2.07 13.89
CA ALA A 18 7.01 -3.37 13.90
C ALA A 18 5.54 -3.26 13.48
N LEU A 19 4.81 -2.27 14.00
CA LEU A 19 3.44 -1.98 13.57
C LEU A 19 3.37 -1.67 12.08
N LEU A 20 4.31 -0.86 11.58
CA LEU A 20 4.38 -0.50 10.17
C LEU A 20 4.65 -1.72 9.27
N VAL A 21 5.50 -2.65 9.72
CA VAL A 21 5.72 -3.93 9.03
C VAL A 21 4.43 -4.75 8.99
N VAL A 22 3.75 -4.93 10.11
CA VAL A 22 2.52 -5.74 10.19
C VAL A 22 1.43 -5.17 9.29
N ILE A 23 1.20 -3.85 9.36
CA ILE A 23 0.19 -3.16 8.55
C ILE A 23 0.58 -3.20 7.06
N GLY A 24 1.84 -2.89 6.74
CA GLY A 24 2.34 -2.90 5.36
C GLY A 24 2.28 -4.28 4.71
N ALA A 25 2.64 -5.33 5.46
CA ALA A 25 2.58 -6.71 4.99
C ALA A 25 1.13 -7.16 4.79
N GLY A 26 0.24 -6.82 5.72
CA GLY A 26 -1.20 -7.08 5.59
C GLY A 26 -1.80 -6.40 4.37
N LEU A 27 -1.46 -5.13 4.12
CA LEU A 27 -1.87 -4.39 2.93
C LEU A 27 -1.35 -5.05 1.65
N ALA A 28 -0.05 -5.33 1.57
CA ALA A 28 0.55 -5.93 0.38
C ALA A 28 -0.05 -7.31 0.08
N ALA A 29 -0.19 -8.17 1.10
CA ALA A 29 -0.78 -9.50 0.96
C ALA A 29 -2.27 -9.42 0.59
N GLY A 30 -3.03 -8.50 1.19
CA GLY A 30 -4.43 -8.26 0.88
C GLY A 30 -4.63 -7.83 -0.57
N MET A 31 -3.84 -6.87 -1.05
CA MET A 31 -3.88 -6.43 -2.44
C MET A 31 -3.49 -7.54 -3.41
N ALA A 32 -2.47 -8.34 -3.09
CA ALA A 32 -2.07 -9.48 -3.91
C ALA A 32 -3.21 -10.51 -4.04
N LYS A 33 -3.85 -10.85 -2.92
CA LYS A 33 -4.99 -11.77 -2.90
C LYS A 33 -6.15 -11.23 -3.73
N LEU A 34 -6.48 -9.95 -3.60
CA LEU A 34 -7.54 -9.31 -4.39
C LEU A 34 -7.23 -9.31 -5.88
N MET A 35 -6.01 -8.98 -6.28
CA MET A 35 -5.59 -8.99 -7.69
C MET A 35 -5.68 -10.39 -8.30
N LEU A 36 -5.26 -11.42 -7.57
CA LEU A 36 -5.39 -12.82 -8.02
C LEU A 36 -6.86 -13.23 -8.14
N TRP A 37 -7.69 -12.86 -7.17
CA TRP A 37 -9.13 -13.17 -7.17
C TRP A 37 -9.88 -12.48 -8.31
N ILE A 38 -9.62 -11.18 -8.55
CA ILE A 38 -10.19 -10.45 -9.68
C ILE A 38 -9.70 -11.04 -11.01
N GLY A 39 -8.41 -11.39 -11.10
CA GLY A 39 -7.84 -12.03 -12.28
C GLY A 39 -8.49 -13.36 -12.62
N ASP A 40 -8.80 -14.16 -11.60
CA ASP A 40 -9.47 -15.45 -11.76
C ASP A 40 -10.94 -15.29 -12.21
N ILE A 41 -11.69 -14.37 -11.58
CA ILE A 41 -13.07 -14.06 -11.98
C ILE A 41 -13.14 -13.50 -13.41
N SER A 42 -12.17 -12.67 -13.80
CA SER A 42 -12.12 -12.10 -15.15
C SER A 42 -11.89 -13.19 -16.21
N ARG A 43 -11.02 -14.18 -15.93
CA ARG A 43 -10.73 -15.27 -16.87
C ARG A 43 -11.82 -16.33 -16.94
N ASN A 44 -12.50 -16.61 -15.83
CA ASN A 44 -13.54 -17.63 -15.72
C ASN A 44 -14.97 -17.05 -15.85
N SER A 45 -15.12 -15.90 -16.50
CA SER A 45 -16.40 -15.20 -16.70
C SER A 45 -17.27 -15.88 -17.77
N ASP A 46 -17.43 -17.19 -17.68
CA ASP A 46 -18.26 -17.97 -18.59
C ASP A 46 -19.75 -17.63 -18.43
N VAL A 47 -20.48 -17.62 -19.55
CA VAL A 47 -21.87 -17.11 -19.61
C VAL A 47 -22.84 -17.86 -18.69
N ASN A 48 -22.50 -19.10 -18.33
CA ASN A 48 -23.36 -20.05 -17.61
C ASN A 48 -22.94 -20.35 -16.17
N SER A 49 -21.92 -19.68 -15.62
CA SER A 49 -21.45 -19.94 -14.24
C SER A 49 -22.20 -19.07 -13.22
N ALA A 50 -22.81 -19.69 -12.20
CA ALA A 50 -23.53 -19.03 -11.10
C ALA A 50 -22.63 -18.26 -10.10
N GLY A 51 -21.37 -17.98 -10.47
CA GLY A 51 -20.38 -17.34 -9.61
C GLY A 51 -20.34 -15.81 -9.74
N PRO A 52 -19.52 -15.12 -8.92
CA PRO A 52 -19.26 -13.69 -9.06
C PRO A 52 -18.77 -13.37 -10.48
N ARG A 53 -19.36 -12.37 -11.14
CA ARG A 53 -18.98 -11.96 -12.50
C ARG A 53 -18.35 -10.57 -12.47
N TRP A 54 -17.29 -10.40 -13.24
CA TRP A 54 -16.69 -9.10 -13.49
C TRP A 54 -17.47 -8.42 -14.62
N ASN A 55 -18.30 -7.43 -14.29
CA ASN A 55 -19.11 -6.69 -15.27
C ASN A 55 -18.46 -5.37 -15.72
N ALA A 56 -17.21 -5.10 -15.34
CA ALA A 56 -16.53 -3.86 -15.71
C ALA A 56 -15.87 -3.97 -17.09
N THR A 57 -15.77 -2.84 -17.77
CA THR A 57 -15.05 -2.69 -19.05
C THR A 57 -13.55 -3.04 -18.90
N PRO A 58 -12.86 -3.38 -20.00
CA PRO A 58 -11.41 -3.62 -19.96
C PRO A 58 -10.63 -2.42 -19.41
N GLN A 59 -11.08 -1.18 -19.67
CA GLN A 59 -10.46 0.02 -19.11
C GLN A 59 -10.61 0.09 -17.58
N GLU A 60 -11.80 -0.17 -17.04
CA GLU A 60 -12.06 -0.17 -15.60
C GLU A 60 -11.28 -1.28 -14.88
N GLN A 61 -11.11 -2.44 -15.53
CA GLN A 61 -10.25 -3.50 -15.02
C GLN A 61 -8.80 -3.03 -14.88
N GLN A 62 -8.21 -2.45 -15.94
CA GLN A 62 -6.82 -1.96 -15.89
C GLN A 62 -6.61 -0.95 -14.77
N ILE A 63 -7.56 -0.02 -14.60
CA ILE A 63 -7.49 1.01 -13.54
C ILE A 63 -7.57 0.38 -12.15
N THR A 64 -8.45 -0.63 -11.98
CA THR A 64 -8.55 -1.37 -10.72
C THR A 64 -7.22 -2.03 -10.37
N PHE A 65 -6.58 -2.73 -11.32
CA PHE A 65 -5.26 -3.33 -11.10
C PHE A 65 -4.19 -2.28 -10.83
N LEU A 66 -4.26 -1.10 -11.47
CA LEU A 66 -3.31 -0.03 -11.26
C LEU A 66 -3.41 0.55 -9.84
N ILE A 67 -4.63 0.81 -9.35
CA ILE A 67 -4.88 1.28 -7.98
C ILE A 67 -4.43 0.22 -6.96
N LEU A 68 -4.85 -1.04 -7.13
CA LEU A 68 -4.47 -2.14 -6.24
C LEU A 68 -2.95 -2.34 -6.21
N GLY A 69 -2.29 -2.24 -7.37
CA GLY A 69 -0.84 -2.32 -7.49
C GLY A 69 -0.13 -1.16 -6.79
N ALA A 70 -0.64 0.06 -6.92
CA ALA A 70 -0.07 1.21 -6.23
C ALA A 70 -0.22 1.09 -4.70
N VAL A 71 -1.36 0.58 -4.20
CA VAL A 71 -1.56 0.28 -2.78
C VAL A 71 -0.65 -0.87 -2.31
N MET A 72 -0.41 -1.88 -3.16
CA MET A 72 0.55 -2.94 -2.87
C MET A 72 1.97 -2.39 -2.72
N VAL A 73 2.43 -1.54 -3.65
CA VAL A 73 3.74 -0.88 -3.57
C VAL A 73 3.84 -0.01 -2.30
N PHE A 74 2.76 0.68 -1.93
CA PHE A 74 2.68 1.39 -0.66
C PHE A 74 2.86 0.45 0.55
N GLY A 75 2.16 -0.68 0.56
CA GLY A 75 2.31 -1.72 1.59
C GLY A 75 3.76 -2.23 1.69
N LEU A 76 4.38 -2.57 0.57
CA LEU A 76 5.79 -3.02 0.51
C LEU A 76 6.77 -1.94 1.00
N SER A 77 6.56 -0.69 0.60
CA SER A 77 7.40 0.42 1.07
C SER A 77 7.28 0.64 2.58
N SER A 78 6.09 0.41 3.14
CA SER A 78 5.82 0.46 4.58
C SER A 78 6.56 -0.66 5.31
N VAL A 79 6.59 -1.88 4.76
CA VAL A 79 7.37 -3.02 5.30
C VAL A 79 8.85 -2.70 5.33
N ILE A 80 9.42 -2.24 4.21
CA ILE A 80 10.84 -1.90 4.11
C ILE A 80 11.19 -0.80 5.13
N THR A 81 10.34 0.22 5.24
CA THR A 81 10.52 1.32 6.18
C THR A 81 10.44 0.83 7.64
N GLY A 82 9.48 -0.04 7.94
CA GLY A 82 9.29 -0.59 9.28
C GLY A 82 10.47 -1.48 9.69
N LEU A 83 10.93 -2.36 8.79
CA LEU A 83 12.13 -3.18 8.99
C LEU A 83 13.36 -2.33 9.28
N TRP A 84 13.53 -1.24 8.52
CA TRP A 84 14.62 -0.29 8.75
C TRP A 84 14.53 0.36 10.14
N GLN A 85 13.33 0.74 10.59
CA GLN A 85 13.11 1.33 11.93
C GLN A 85 13.39 0.31 13.05
N ILE A 86 13.04 -0.96 12.85
CA ILE A 86 13.33 -2.04 13.80
C ILE A 86 14.84 -2.25 13.96
N ILE A 87 15.56 -2.40 12.84
CA ILE A 87 17.00 -2.69 12.82
C ILE A 87 17.79 -1.47 13.33
N SER A 88 17.52 -0.29 12.77
CA SER A 88 18.31 0.91 13.05
C SER A 88 17.96 1.58 14.38
N GLY A 89 16.76 1.36 14.92
CA GLY A 89 16.24 2.07 16.10
C GLY A 89 16.17 3.58 15.93
N LYS A 90 16.27 4.08 14.69
CA LYS A 90 16.32 5.50 14.33
C LYS A 90 15.27 5.82 13.29
N ARG A 91 14.62 6.97 13.45
CA ARG A 91 13.67 7.50 12.48
C ARG A 91 14.40 8.09 11.28
N ASN A 92 14.21 7.51 10.09
CA ASN A 92 14.81 8.04 8.87
C ASN A 92 13.87 9.03 8.17
N ARG A 93 14.22 10.32 8.20
CA ARG A 93 13.43 11.40 7.58
C ARG A 93 13.25 11.21 6.07
N LYS A 94 14.24 10.64 5.37
CA LYS A 94 14.18 10.42 3.91
C LYS A 94 13.10 9.38 3.54
N LEU A 95 12.96 8.32 4.33
CA LEU A 95 11.94 7.28 4.13
C LEU A 95 10.51 7.79 4.38
N ILE A 96 10.34 8.71 5.33
CA ILE A 96 9.04 9.37 5.58
C ILE A 96 8.63 10.22 4.37
N TRP A 97 9.57 10.97 3.80
CA TRP A 97 9.32 11.73 2.57
C TRP A 97 8.97 10.82 1.40
N LEU A 98 9.59 9.64 1.29
CA LEU A 98 9.25 8.65 0.27
C LEU A 98 7.82 8.11 0.45
N MET A 99 7.41 7.75 1.68
CA MET A 99 6.04 7.33 1.96
C MET A 99 5.01 8.43 1.69
N LEU A 100 5.31 9.69 2.08
CA LEU A 100 4.45 10.84 1.79
C LEU A 100 4.32 11.10 0.29
N GLY A 101 5.43 11.01 -0.46
CA GLY A 101 5.41 11.14 -1.91
C GLY A 101 4.54 10.06 -2.56
N LEU A 102 4.66 8.82 -2.11
CA LEU A 102 3.84 7.71 -2.60
C LEU A 102 2.34 7.90 -2.27
N TRP A 103 2.04 8.46 -1.10
CA TRP A 103 0.67 8.78 -0.69
C TRP A 103 0.06 9.91 -1.53
N ILE A 104 0.82 10.97 -1.80
CA ILE A 104 0.41 12.06 -2.70
C ILE A 104 0.18 11.52 -4.11
N PHE A 105 1.08 10.65 -4.59
CA PHE A 105 0.92 10.00 -5.89
C PHE A 105 -0.38 9.19 -5.98
N LEU A 106 -0.69 8.38 -4.95
CA LEU A 106 -1.95 7.65 -4.86
C LEU A 106 -3.17 8.58 -4.86
N LEU A 107 -3.12 9.71 -4.16
CA LEU A 107 -4.20 10.69 -4.17
C LEU A 107 -4.39 11.34 -5.53
N LEU A 108 -3.30 11.72 -6.21
CA LEU A 108 -3.36 12.28 -7.56
C LEU A 108 -3.93 11.27 -8.54
N LEU A 109 -3.59 9.99 -8.38
CA LEU A 109 -4.11 8.91 -9.20
C LEU A 109 -5.61 8.70 -8.95
N ALA A 110 -6.02 8.64 -7.69
CA ALA A 110 -7.43 8.53 -7.31
C ALA A 110 -8.26 9.75 -7.79
N TRP A 111 -7.69 10.94 -7.71
CA TRP A 111 -8.28 12.16 -8.24
C TRP A 111 -8.41 12.06 -9.76
N GLY A 112 -7.36 11.69 -10.48
CA GLY A 112 -7.40 11.47 -11.93
C GLY A 112 -8.49 10.47 -12.32
N VAL A 113 -8.57 9.31 -11.66
CA VAL A 113 -9.62 8.32 -11.92
C VAL A 113 -11.02 8.91 -11.71
N ARG A 114 -11.24 9.68 -10.64
CA ARG A 114 -12.53 10.35 -10.37
C ARG A 114 -12.94 11.38 -11.44
N PHE A 115 -12.01 12.01 -12.15
CA PHE A 115 -12.34 13.00 -13.18
C PHE A 115 -12.57 12.38 -14.56
N TYR A 116 -12.02 11.19 -14.80
CA TYR A 116 -12.11 10.50 -16.09
C TYR A 116 -13.23 9.44 -16.14
N PHE A 117 -13.84 9.09 -15.01
CA PHE A 117 -14.98 8.18 -14.85
C PHE A 117 -16.09 8.83 -14.03
#